data_AF-A0A8H3Z771-F1
#
_entry.id   AF-A0A8H3Z771-F1
#
_cell.length_a   1.000
_cell.length_b   1.000
_cell.length_c   1.000
_cell.angle_alpha   90.00
_cell.angle_beta   90.00
_cell.angle_gamma   90.00
#
_symmetry.space_group_name_H-M   'P 1'
#
loop_
_entity.id
_entity.type
_entity.pdbx_description
1 polymer ?
#
loop_
_entity_poly.entity_id
_entity_poly.type
_entity_poly.pdbx_seq_one_letter_code
_entity_poly.pdbx_strand_id
1 'polypeptide(L)'
;MQGVVLSLTPFHNSCNYASAVAHGYASIVTSEEERLYALTRITDDLVPHRWDNSRNPPTKAEMTSTSVLRVDIVSASAKVRVGGPSDDRHDLRDPNVVGKIWTGVVPTWTQYGEPVASSYNEVTTVPGYIQSWIKEENEKGKSTAALAIAQAKK
;
A
#
# COMPACT_ATOMS: atom_id res chain seq x y z
N MET A 1 -2.27 1.54 5.72
CA MET A 1 -2.24 1.96 7.13
C MET A 1 -0.82 2.34 7.47
N GLN A 2 -0.60 3.44 8.21
CA GLN A 2 0.73 3.95 8.56
C GLN A 2 1.05 3.89 10.06
N GLY A 3 0.06 3.62 10.92
CA GLY A 3 0.31 3.40 12.34
C GLY A 3 -0.94 3.14 13.16
N VAL A 4 -0.76 2.54 14.33
CA VAL A 4 -1.77 2.38 15.38
C VAL A 4 -1.59 3.51 16.38
N VAL A 5 -2.61 4.34 16.57
CA VAL A 5 -2.60 5.43 17.55
C VAL A 5 -3.22 4.95 18.85
N LEU A 6 -2.41 4.94 19.90
CA LEU A 6 -2.77 4.51 21.24
C LEU A 6 -2.87 5.76 22.11
N SER A 7 -4.07 6.01 22.62
CA SER A 7 -4.45 7.19 23.41
C SER A 7 -4.64 6.80 24.88
N LEU A 8 -4.87 7.78 25.76
CA LEU A 8 -5.07 7.53 27.19
C LEU A 8 -6.38 6.80 27.48
N THR A 9 -7.39 6.93 26.61
CA THR A 9 -8.67 6.26 26.74
C THR A 9 -9.02 5.38 25.53
N PRO A 10 -9.82 4.31 25.73
CA PRO A 10 -10.25 3.46 24.63
C PRO A 10 -10.95 4.18 23.48
N PHE A 11 -11.67 5.27 23.77
CA PHE A 11 -12.46 6.01 22.79
C PHE A 11 -11.63 6.90 21.86
N HIS A 12 -10.42 7.27 22.29
CA HIS A 12 -9.50 8.09 21.49
C HIS A 12 -8.46 7.25 20.75
N ASN A 13 -8.45 5.93 20.92
CA ASN A 13 -7.61 5.04 20.11
C ASN A 13 -8.01 5.11 18.63
N SER A 14 -7.01 5.06 17.74
CA SER A 14 -7.26 5.24 16.30
C SER A 14 -6.14 4.63 15.45
N CYS A 15 -6.10 5.00 14.17
CA CYS A 15 -5.05 4.64 13.24
C CYS A 15 -4.65 5.81 12.35
N ASN A 16 -3.38 5.83 11.92
CA ASN A 16 -2.96 6.65 10.79
C ASN A 16 -3.21 5.87 9.50
N TYR A 17 -3.90 6.49 8.55
CA TYR A 17 -4.31 5.87 7.29
C TYR A 17 -4.50 6.92 6.19
N ALA A 18 -4.42 6.47 4.94
CA ALA A 18 -4.90 7.18 3.78
C ALA A 18 -5.84 6.25 3.00
N SER A 19 -7.01 6.73 2.64
CA SER A 19 -8.01 5.97 1.88
C SER A 19 -8.68 6.88 0.86
N ALA A 20 -9.01 6.32 -0.30
CA ALA A 20 -9.80 6.99 -1.32
C ALA A 20 -10.98 6.10 -1.75
N VAL A 21 -12.09 6.73 -2.11
CA VAL A 21 -13.25 6.10 -2.74
C VAL A 21 -13.49 6.82 -4.05
N ALA A 22 -13.51 6.08 -5.16
CA ALA A 22 -13.79 6.59 -6.49
C ALA A 22 -15.11 6.00 -7.00
N HIS A 23 -15.97 6.85 -7.57
CA HIS A 23 -17.19 6.45 -8.27
C HIS A 23 -17.04 6.74 -9.75
N GLY A 24 -17.47 5.81 -10.58
CA GLY A 24 -17.33 5.89 -12.02
C GLY A 24 -18.06 4.76 -12.73
N TYR A 25 -17.82 4.66 -14.04
CA TYR A 25 -18.42 3.63 -14.88
C TYR A 25 -17.34 2.73 -15.43
N ALA A 26 -17.53 1.41 -15.27
CA ALA A 26 -16.63 0.41 -15.83
C ALA A 26 -17.08 0.05 -17.25
N SER A 27 -16.13 -0.06 -18.17
CA SER A 27 -16.32 -0.56 -19.53
C SER A 27 -15.26 -1.60 -19.87
N ILE A 28 -15.60 -2.56 -20.73
CA ILE A 28 -14.64 -3.57 -21.19
C ILE A 28 -13.74 -2.95 -22.26
N VAL A 29 -12.43 -3.14 -22.11
CA VAL A 29 -11.45 -2.80 -23.15
C VAL A 29 -11.51 -3.84 -24.26
N THR A 30 -11.91 -3.41 -25.46
CA THR A 30 -12.09 -4.31 -26.63
C THR A 30 -10.95 -4.25 -27.63
N SER A 31 -10.19 -3.15 -27.68
CA SER A 31 -9.00 -3.03 -28.52
C SER A 31 -7.91 -3.97 -28.00
N GLU A 32 -7.34 -4.79 -28.89
CA GLU A 32 -6.26 -5.70 -28.54
C GLU A 32 -5.00 -4.94 -28.10
N GLU A 33 -4.66 -3.84 -28.77
CA GLU A 33 -3.52 -2.99 -28.44
C GLU A 33 -3.69 -2.32 -27.08
N GLU A 34 -4.88 -1.75 -26.81
CA GLU A 34 -5.17 -1.11 -25.52
C GLU A 34 -5.16 -2.14 -24.39
N ARG A 35 -5.68 -3.35 -24.65
CA ARG A 35 -5.67 -4.43 -23.67
C ARG A 35 -4.25 -4.89 -23.36
N LEU A 36 -3.40 -5.05 -24.38
CA LEU A 36 -2.00 -5.41 -24.19
C LEU A 36 -1.24 -4.34 -23.40
N TYR A 37 -1.45 -3.06 -23.75
CA TYR A 37 -0.91 -1.93 -23.01
C TYR A 37 -1.36 -1.96 -21.53
N ALA A 38 -2.65 -2.11 -21.28
CA ALA A 38 -3.19 -2.14 -19.92
C ALA A 38 -2.63 -3.33 -19.10
N LEU A 39 -2.57 -4.53 -19.68
CA LEU A 39 -1.99 -5.71 -19.02
C LEU A 39 -0.51 -5.53 -18.70
N THR A 40 0.25 -4.90 -19.59
CA THR A 40 1.66 -4.54 -19.37
C THR A 40 1.76 -3.61 -18.15
N ARG A 41 0.97 -2.53 -18.12
CA ARG A 41 0.98 -1.55 -17.03
C ARG A 41 0.51 -2.14 -15.70
N ILE A 42 -0.52 -2.97 -15.69
CA ILE A 42 -1.01 -3.66 -14.48
C ILE A 42 0.08 -4.58 -13.91
N THR A 43 0.79 -5.30 -14.78
CA THR A 43 1.87 -6.21 -14.36
C THR A 43 3.05 -5.44 -13.76
N ASP A 44 3.46 -4.36 -14.43
CA ASP A 44 4.60 -3.54 -14.02
C ASP A 44 4.30 -2.62 -12.82
N ASP A 45 3.04 -2.22 -12.62
CA ASP A 45 2.62 -1.48 -11.43
C ASP A 45 2.69 -2.37 -10.16
N LEU A 46 2.61 -3.70 -10.30
CA LEU A 46 2.78 -4.63 -9.17
C LEU A 46 4.27 -4.85 -8.85
N VAL A 47 5.07 -5.18 -9.87
CA VAL A 47 6.52 -5.31 -9.77
C VAL A 47 7.12 -4.67 -11.02
N PRO A 48 7.92 -3.59 -10.90
CA PRO A 48 8.50 -2.89 -12.04
C PRO A 48 9.25 -3.84 -12.98
N HIS A 49 9.07 -3.64 -14.29
CA HIS A 49 9.71 -4.43 -15.36
C HIS A 49 9.32 -5.92 -15.38
N ARG A 50 8.31 -6.35 -14.63
CA ARG A 50 7.93 -7.76 -14.54
C ARG A 50 7.35 -8.29 -15.84
N TRP A 51 6.68 -7.46 -16.63
CA TRP A 51 6.14 -7.87 -17.93
C TRP A 51 7.24 -8.40 -18.83
N ASP A 52 8.27 -7.60 -19.11
CA ASP A 52 9.39 -7.98 -19.99
C ASP A 52 10.26 -9.11 -19.42
N ASN A 53 10.26 -9.27 -18.09
CA ASN A 53 10.94 -10.37 -17.38
C ASN A 53 10.04 -11.60 -17.16
N SER A 54 8.99 -11.75 -17.97
CA SER A 54 8.11 -12.92 -18.05
C SER A 54 8.10 -13.48 -19.48
N ARG A 55 7.47 -14.64 -19.70
CA ARG A 55 7.35 -15.23 -21.05
C ARG A 55 6.45 -14.34 -21.92
N ASN A 56 7.04 -13.68 -22.90
CA ASN A 56 6.33 -12.86 -23.89
C ASN A 56 6.54 -13.37 -25.32
N PRO A 57 5.59 -13.10 -26.24
CA PRO A 57 4.29 -12.45 -26.00
C PRO A 57 3.25 -13.38 -25.34
N PRO A 58 2.15 -12.83 -24.79
CA PRO A 58 1.00 -13.62 -24.38
C PRO A 58 0.47 -14.49 -25.53
N THR A 59 0.01 -15.68 -25.21
CA THR A 59 -0.67 -16.57 -26.14
C THR A 59 -2.08 -16.06 -26.44
N LYS A 60 -2.63 -16.49 -27.57
CA LYS A 60 -4.03 -16.18 -27.92
C LYS A 60 -5.01 -16.63 -26.84
N ALA A 61 -4.79 -17.80 -26.25
CA ALA A 61 -5.66 -18.34 -25.20
C ALA A 61 -5.66 -17.46 -23.94
N GLU A 62 -4.47 -17.02 -23.48
CA GLU A 62 -4.35 -16.09 -22.35
C GLU A 62 -5.10 -14.78 -22.63
N MET A 63 -4.93 -14.24 -23.85
CA MET A 63 -5.60 -13.01 -24.27
C MET A 63 -7.12 -13.17 -24.38
N THR A 64 -7.65 -14.28 -24.89
CA THR A 64 -9.09 -14.50 -24.99
C THR A 64 -9.75 -14.78 -23.63
N SER A 65 -9.02 -15.42 -22.71
CA SER A 65 -9.53 -15.76 -21.37
C SER A 65 -9.54 -14.58 -20.37
N THR A 66 -8.88 -13.47 -20.71
CA THR A 66 -8.70 -12.33 -19.81
C THR A 66 -9.39 -11.08 -20.35
N SER A 67 -10.30 -10.52 -19.55
CA SER A 67 -10.95 -9.22 -19.82
C SER A 67 -10.32 -8.12 -18.97
N VAL A 68 -10.11 -6.94 -19.57
CA VAL A 68 -9.65 -5.74 -18.86
C VAL A 68 -10.81 -4.76 -18.76
N LEU A 69 -10.99 -4.17 -17.57
CA LEU A 69 -11.98 -3.13 -17.32
C LEU A 69 -11.28 -1.77 -17.21
N ARG A 70 -11.76 -0.79 -17.96
CA ARG A 70 -11.44 0.63 -17.76
C ARG A 70 -12.54 1.26 -16.93
N VAL A 71 -12.16 1.93 -15.85
CA VAL A 71 -13.09 2.68 -15.01
C VAL A 71 -12.88 4.18 -15.24
N ASP A 72 -13.87 4.82 -15.86
CA ASP A 72 -13.87 6.27 -16.04
C ASP A 72 -14.37 6.90 -14.72
N ILE A 73 -13.44 7.50 -13.97
CA ILE A 73 -13.72 8.09 -12.65
C ILE A 73 -14.50 9.41 -12.83
N VAL A 74 -15.69 9.47 -12.26
CA VAL A 74 -16.59 10.65 -12.29
C VAL A 74 -16.40 11.52 -11.05
N SER A 75 -16.22 10.88 -9.90
CA SER A 75 -15.95 11.58 -8.64
C SER A 75 -15.07 10.73 -7.74
N ALA A 76 -14.32 11.39 -6.86
CA ALA A 76 -13.54 10.70 -5.84
C ALA A 76 -13.53 11.51 -4.54
N SER A 77 -13.42 10.81 -3.42
CA SER A 77 -13.18 11.39 -2.11
C SER A 77 -12.00 10.70 -1.46
N ALA A 78 -11.26 11.43 -0.63
CA ALA A 78 -10.14 10.88 0.12
C ALA A 78 -10.19 11.35 1.57
N LYS A 79 -9.72 10.50 2.47
CA LYS A 79 -9.52 10.81 3.89
C LYS A 79 -8.14 10.36 4.30
N VAL A 80 -7.43 11.28 4.94
CA VAL A 80 -6.09 11.04 5.47
C VAL A 80 -6.11 11.38 6.95
N ARG A 81 -5.62 10.46 7.78
CA ARG A 81 -5.35 10.69 9.20
C ARG A 81 -3.87 10.44 9.45
N VAL A 82 -3.21 11.44 10.02
CA VAL A 82 -1.80 11.46 10.41
C VAL A 82 -1.71 12.06 11.80
N GLY A 83 -0.55 11.93 12.44
CA GLY A 83 -0.29 12.52 13.74
C GLY A 83 -0.46 11.56 14.93
N GLY A 84 -0.54 12.14 16.13
CA GLY A 84 -0.54 11.44 17.40
C GLY A 84 -1.92 11.25 18.02
N PRO A 85 -1.97 10.75 19.27
CA PRO A 85 -3.18 10.72 20.07
C PRO A 85 -3.66 12.15 20.40
N SER A 86 -4.97 12.30 20.59
CA SER A 86 -5.61 13.57 20.95
C SER A 86 -6.56 13.31 22.12
N ASP A 87 -6.02 13.40 23.33
CA ASP A 87 -6.75 13.09 24.57
C ASP A 87 -7.48 14.30 25.16
N ASP A 88 -8.51 14.03 25.95
CA ASP A 88 -9.32 15.07 26.59
C ASP A 88 -8.53 15.82 27.69
N ARG A 89 -8.84 17.10 27.86
CA ARG A 89 -8.10 17.99 28.79
C ARG A 89 -8.13 17.52 30.24
N HIS A 90 -9.18 16.83 30.66
CA HIS A 90 -9.31 16.34 32.05
C HIS A 90 -8.39 15.14 32.29
N ASP A 91 -8.31 14.20 31.33
CA ASP A 91 -7.38 13.06 31.36
C ASP A 91 -5.92 13.52 31.37
N LEU A 92 -5.59 14.51 30.53
CA LEU A 92 -4.25 15.13 30.48
C LEU A 92 -3.83 15.79 31.81
N ARG A 93 -4.78 16.12 32.68
CA ARG A 93 -4.54 16.76 33.99
C ARG A 93 -4.56 15.79 35.15
N ASP A 94 -4.95 14.53 34.95
CA ASP A 94 -4.97 13.51 36.00
C ASP A 94 -3.63 12.75 36.00
N PRO A 95 -2.78 12.94 37.03
CA PRO A 95 -1.51 12.23 37.14
C PRO A 95 -1.66 10.71 37.20
N ASN A 96 -2.81 10.20 37.64
CA ASN A 96 -3.08 8.77 37.67
C ASN A 96 -3.32 8.18 36.28
N VAL A 97 -3.74 9.01 35.32
CA VAL A 97 -3.96 8.61 33.93
C VAL A 97 -2.65 8.77 33.16
N VAL A 98 -2.11 10.00 33.07
CA VAL A 98 -0.88 10.26 32.28
C VAL A 98 0.36 9.57 32.83
N GLY A 99 0.40 9.28 34.15
CA GLY A 99 1.54 8.62 34.78
C GLY A 99 1.50 7.09 34.70
N LYS A 100 0.38 6.48 34.31
CA LYS A 100 0.20 5.01 34.31
C LYS A 100 -0.12 4.42 32.94
N ILE A 101 -0.60 5.23 31.99
CA ILE A 101 -1.05 4.74 30.69
C ILE A 101 -0.07 5.25 29.63
N TRP A 102 0.52 4.32 28.87
CA TRP A 102 1.37 4.66 27.74
C TRP A 102 0.51 5.19 26.59
N THR A 103 0.91 6.32 26.01
CA THR A 103 0.24 6.98 24.88
C THR A 103 1.27 7.24 23.78
N GLY A 104 0.89 7.03 22.52
CA GLY A 104 1.81 7.14 21.40
C GLY A 104 1.30 6.50 20.11
N VAL A 105 2.22 6.31 19.15
CA VAL A 105 1.89 5.70 17.86
C VAL A 105 2.86 4.56 17.57
N VAL A 106 2.34 3.39 17.22
CA VAL A 106 3.11 2.27 16.68
C VAL A 106 3.07 2.37 15.15
N PRO A 107 4.18 2.75 14.46
CA PRO A 107 4.20 2.79 13.00
C PRO A 107 3.92 1.43 12.39
N THR A 108 3.22 1.41 11.26
CA THR A 108 2.96 0.20 10.48
C THR A 108 3.22 0.44 9.00
N TRP A 109 3.76 -0.56 8.32
CA TRP A 109 3.97 -0.56 6.87
C TRP A 109 3.92 -2.00 6.35
N THR A 110 3.72 -2.16 5.04
CA THR A 110 3.86 -3.45 4.37
C THR A 110 5.32 -3.79 4.22
N GLN A 111 5.73 -4.97 4.69
CA GLN A 111 7.08 -5.49 4.52
C GLN A 111 7.05 -6.62 3.48
N TYR A 112 7.70 -6.41 2.34
CA TYR A 112 8.03 -7.49 1.41
C TYR A 112 9.19 -8.29 1.99
N GLY A 113 9.00 -9.60 2.09
CA GLY A 113 9.99 -10.54 2.64
C GLY A 113 11.00 -11.00 1.60
N GLU A 114 11.87 -11.92 2.03
CA GLU A 114 12.86 -12.56 1.16
C GLU A 114 12.17 -13.43 0.09
N PRO A 115 12.59 -13.36 -1.18
CA PRO A 115 12.04 -14.21 -2.24
C PRO A 115 12.23 -15.69 -1.95
N VAL A 116 11.16 -16.47 -2.11
CA VAL A 116 11.19 -17.92 -2.01
C VAL A 116 10.99 -18.50 -3.41
N ALA A 117 11.99 -19.25 -3.89
CA ALA A 117 11.93 -19.89 -5.19
C ALA A 117 10.87 -21.00 -5.23
N SER A 118 10.21 -21.16 -6.38
CA SER A 118 9.33 -22.32 -6.62
C SER A 118 10.15 -23.59 -6.77
N SER A 119 9.51 -24.75 -6.60
CA SER A 119 10.16 -26.06 -6.71
C SER A 119 10.73 -26.38 -8.10
N TYR A 120 10.24 -25.71 -9.15
CA TYR A 120 10.68 -25.87 -10.53
C TYR A 120 11.53 -24.70 -11.04
N ASN A 121 11.88 -23.74 -10.17
CA ASN A 121 12.72 -22.62 -10.57
C ASN A 121 14.18 -23.09 -10.73
N GLU A 122 14.69 -22.99 -11.95
CA GLU A 122 16.09 -23.30 -12.27
C GLU A 122 17.01 -22.07 -12.21
N VAL A 123 16.46 -20.86 -12.04
CA VAL A 123 17.25 -19.63 -11.94
C VAL A 123 17.92 -19.57 -10.57
N THR A 124 19.25 -19.62 -10.54
CA THR A 124 20.05 -19.76 -9.31
C THR A 124 20.14 -18.49 -8.46
N THR A 125 19.88 -17.33 -9.06
CA THR A 125 19.94 -16.03 -8.37
C THR A 125 18.65 -15.25 -8.60
N VAL A 126 18.13 -14.62 -7.56
CA VAL A 126 17.02 -13.68 -7.70
C VAL A 126 17.44 -12.53 -8.62
N PRO A 127 16.68 -12.22 -9.69
CA PRO A 127 16.96 -11.08 -10.54
C PRO A 127 17.09 -9.77 -9.76
N GLY A 128 18.10 -8.96 -10.10
CA GLY A 128 18.43 -7.74 -9.35
C GLY A 128 17.28 -6.73 -9.28
N TYR A 129 16.44 -6.63 -10.30
CA TYR A 129 15.29 -5.72 -10.31
C TYR A 129 14.27 -6.07 -9.21
N ILE A 130 14.12 -7.35 -8.85
CA ILE A 130 13.23 -7.80 -7.78
C ILE A 130 13.84 -7.42 -6.42
N GLN A 131 15.15 -7.63 -6.25
CA GLN A 131 15.84 -7.28 -5.01
C GLN A 131 15.81 -5.76 -4.74
N SER A 132 16.09 -4.95 -5.77
CA SER A 132 16.00 -3.49 -5.68
C SER A 132 14.59 -3.04 -5.35
N TRP A 133 13.57 -3.57 -6.04
CA TRP A 133 12.17 -3.24 -5.78
C TRP A 133 11.74 -3.57 -4.34
N ILE A 134 12.09 -4.76 -3.81
CA ILE A 134 11.79 -5.15 -2.42
C ILE A 134 12.42 -4.13 -1.45
N LYS A 135 13.69 -3.81 -1.65
CA LYS A 135 14.40 -2.86 -0.79
C LYS A 135 13.73 -1.48 -0.83
N GLU A 136 13.48 -0.95 -2.02
CA GLU A 136 12.90 0.36 -2.23
C GLU A 136 11.50 0.48 -1.65
N GLU A 137 10.60 -0.48 -1.89
CA GLU A 137 9.24 -0.44 -1.34
C GLU A 137 9.23 -0.57 0.19
N ASN A 138 10.13 -1.39 0.75
CA ASN A 138 10.29 -1.49 2.21
C ASN A 138 10.81 -0.18 2.82
N GLU A 139 11.81 0.46 2.22
CA GLU A 139 12.35 1.74 2.68
C GLU A 139 11.30 2.86 2.57
N LYS A 140 10.59 2.91 1.44
CA LYS A 140 9.48 3.84 1.20
C LYS A 140 8.35 3.64 2.20
N GLY A 141 7.95 2.39 2.48
CA GLY A 141 6.92 2.06 3.47
C GLY A 141 7.30 2.56 4.86
N LYS A 142 8.53 2.28 5.31
CA LYS A 142 9.08 2.76 6.59
C LYS A 142 9.11 4.28 6.66
N SER A 143 9.62 4.94 5.61
CA SER A 143 9.70 6.41 5.53
C SER A 143 8.31 7.05 5.58
N THR A 144 7.36 6.53 4.82
CA THR A 144 5.97 7.01 4.80
C THR A 144 5.31 6.88 6.18
N ALA A 145 5.50 5.75 6.86
CA ALA A 145 4.99 5.55 8.21
C ALA A 145 5.61 6.54 9.21
N ALA A 146 6.92 6.76 9.15
CA ALA A 146 7.61 7.72 10.00
C ALA A 146 7.13 9.17 9.77
N LEU A 147 6.95 9.57 8.51
CA LEU A 147 6.45 10.90 8.16
C LEU A 147 5.01 11.13 8.63
N ALA A 148 4.14 10.12 8.51
CA ALA A 148 2.77 10.18 9.01
C ALA A 148 2.70 10.43 10.53
N ILE A 149 3.72 10.01 11.28
CA ILE A 149 3.82 10.24 12.73
C ILE A 149 4.51 11.58 13.02
N ALA A 150 5.55 11.95 12.28
CA ALA A 150 6.31 13.19 12.52
C ALA A 150 5.43 14.46 12.40
N GLN A 151 4.38 14.41 11.59
CA GLN A 151 3.38 15.48 11.50
C GLN A 151 2.57 15.69 12.80
N ALA A 152 2.70 14.81 13.81
CA ALA A 152 2.14 14.98 15.16
C ALA A 152 2.83 16.08 16.00
N LYS A 153 4.02 16.54 15.61
CA LYS A 153 4.86 17.44 16.41
C LYS A 153 4.62 18.94 16.17
N LYS A 154 3.58 19.31 15.42
CA LYS A 154 3.12 20.71 15.25
C LYS A 154 1.84 20.92 16.01
#